data_AF-X1M030-F1
#
_entry.id   AF-X1M030-F1
#
_cell.length_a   1.000
_cell.length_b   1.000
_cell.length_c   1.000
_cell.angle_alpha   90.00
_cell.angle_beta   90.00
_cell.angle_gamma   90.00
#
_symmetry.space_group_name_H-M   'P 1'
#
loop_
_entity.id
_entity.type
_entity.pdbx_description
1 polymer ?
#
loop_
_entity_poly.entity_id
_entity_poly.type
_entity_poly.pdbx_seq_one_letter_code
_entity_poly.pdbx_strand_id
1 'polypeptide(L)'
;EEIVAKENEDIRRAEQEKRKSATEAQRRFREQWEIDRKNSIAELMENALTYQKQQRYEASLGQLVSLLALDPQNEQALVMKDMLEDMLYFRKQLEVQRESNKQRADVLLKTDESGIPYAKELTYPKYWRELIEKPTRQPDAPIGLDPLDEKVYKQLEKVVDLSDLAPGMTFEDVVKTLEESVRPAIQIQPNWRDLLDNADVEQVTAAGMDPLTGVKLRKALEILLASVTSSELGEIGELTYVVDEGVILIGTVDMLPRPMVQRVYDISDLVAEPA
;
A
#
# COMPACT_ATOMS: atom_id res chain seq x y z
N GLU A 1 53.75 -10.95 -92.75
CA GLU A 1 53.09 -11.71 -91.67
C GLU A 1 54.03 -11.99 -90.49
N GLU A 2 55.30 -12.31 -90.73
CA GLU A 2 56.28 -12.68 -89.67
C GLU A 2 56.67 -11.55 -88.69
N ILE A 3 56.65 -10.28 -89.13
CA ILE A 3 56.96 -9.11 -88.29
C ILE A 3 55.83 -8.81 -87.29
N VAL A 4 54.57 -8.94 -87.73
CA VAL A 4 53.37 -8.75 -86.89
C VAL A 4 53.24 -9.87 -85.85
N ALA A 5 53.72 -11.08 -86.16
CA ALA A 5 53.75 -12.20 -85.21
C ALA A 5 54.76 -11.98 -84.07
N LYS A 6 55.97 -11.46 -84.37
CA LYS A 6 56.98 -11.14 -83.35
C LYS A 6 56.55 -10.00 -82.41
N GLU A 7 55.94 -8.94 -82.97
CA GLU A 7 55.46 -7.80 -82.18
C GLU A 7 54.31 -8.21 -81.24
N ASN A 8 53.43 -9.10 -81.68
CA ASN A 8 52.39 -9.70 -80.82
C ASN A 8 52.95 -10.63 -79.74
N GLU A 9 54.06 -11.34 -79.99
CA GLU A 9 54.74 -12.14 -78.96
C GLU A 9 55.41 -11.27 -77.90
N ASP A 10 56.04 -10.16 -78.29
CA ASP A 10 56.69 -9.24 -77.36
C ASP A 10 55.67 -8.48 -76.51
N ILE A 11 54.54 -8.07 -77.09
CA ILE A 11 53.40 -7.50 -76.33
C ILE A 11 52.85 -8.54 -75.33
N ARG A 12 52.69 -9.80 -75.74
CA ARG A 12 52.25 -10.88 -74.83
C ARG A 12 53.26 -11.15 -73.72
N ARG A 13 54.56 -11.09 -73.99
CA ARG A 13 55.63 -11.26 -72.98
C ARG A 13 55.64 -10.10 -71.99
N ALA A 14 55.58 -8.85 -72.46
CA ALA A 14 55.52 -7.67 -71.61
C ALA A 14 54.25 -7.66 -70.74
N GLU A 15 53.12 -8.12 -71.28
CA GLU A 15 51.87 -8.23 -70.52
C GLU A 15 51.93 -9.37 -69.49
N GLN A 16 52.57 -10.50 -69.83
CA GLN A 16 52.84 -11.58 -68.87
C GLN A 16 53.79 -11.14 -67.75
N GLU A 17 54.83 -10.37 -68.05
CA GLU A 17 55.75 -9.82 -67.04
C GLU A 17 55.06 -8.81 -66.14
N LYS A 18 54.22 -7.93 -66.68
CA LYS A 18 53.37 -7.02 -65.89
C LYS A 18 52.38 -7.77 -65.00
N ARG A 19 51.78 -8.85 -65.50
CA ARG A 19 50.89 -9.70 -64.69
C ARG A 19 51.65 -10.43 -63.60
N LYS A 20 52.83 -10.99 -63.89
CA LYS A 20 53.68 -11.65 -62.90
C LYS A 20 54.15 -10.66 -61.82
N SER A 21 54.66 -9.50 -62.20
CA SER A 21 55.08 -8.47 -61.24
C SER A 21 53.92 -7.92 -60.42
N ALA A 22 52.73 -7.74 -61.01
CA ALA A 22 51.52 -7.38 -60.26
C ALA A 22 51.10 -8.47 -59.27
N THR A 23 51.17 -9.75 -59.65
CA THR A 23 50.86 -10.87 -58.74
C THR A 23 51.90 -11.01 -57.62
N GLU A 24 53.19 -10.79 -57.90
CA GLU A 24 54.26 -10.80 -56.91
C GLU A 24 54.14 -9.61 -55.94
N ALA A 25 53.83 -8.42 -56.44
CA ALA A 25 53.56 -7.25 -55.61
C ALA A 25 52.34 -7.47 -54.71
N GLN A 26 51.26 -8.05 -55.23
CA GLN A 26 50.06 -8.38 -54.46
C GLN A 26 50.32 -9.48 -53.42
N ARG A 27 51.22 -10.42 -53.71
CA ARG A 27 51.64 -11.45 -52.75
C ARG A 27 52.48 -10.85 -51.62
N ARG A 28 53.48 -10.02 -51.94
CA ARG A 28 54.30 -9.33 -50.94
C ARG A 28 53.46 -8.42 -50.05
N PHE A 29 52.50 -7.71 -50.62
CA PHE A 29 51.57 -6.88 -49.86
C PHE A 29 50.73 -7.71 -48.88
N ARG A 30 50.21 -8.87 -49.32
CA ARG A 30 49.49 -9.79 -48.42
C ARG A 30 50.39 -10.36 -47.32
N GLU A 31 51.61 -10.74 -47.66
CA GLU A 31 52.59 -11.27 -46.68
C GLU A 31 52.95 -10.20 -45.63
N GLN A 32 53.19 -8.95 -46.04
CA GLN A 32 53.42 -7.84 -45.12
C GLN A 32 52.19 -7.56 -44.25
N TRP A 33 51.00 -7.52 -44.85
CA TRP A 33 49.76 -7.27 -44.11
C TRP A 33 49.47 -8.35 -43.05
N GLU A 34 49.73 -9.62 -43.36
CA GLU A 34 49.60 -10.71 -42.38
C GLU A 34 50.64 -10.60 -41.26
N ILE A 35 51.85 -10.13 -41.54
CA ILE A 35 52.87 -9.88 -40.52
C ILE A 35 52.43 -8.72 -39.61
N ASP A 36 51.98 -7.61 -40.19
CA ASP A 36 51.51 -6.44 -39.43
C ASP A 36 50.29 -6.77 -38.57
N ARG A 37 49.35 -7.58 -39.11
CA ARG A 37 48.20 -8.09 -38.37
C ARG A 37 48.64 -8.94 -37.18
N LYS A 38 49.58 -9.87 -37.36
CA LYS A 38 50.10 -10.71 -36.27
C LYS A 38 50.82 -9.90 -35.19
N ASN A 39 51.62 -8.91 -35.58
CA ASN A 39 52.30 -8.02 -34.65
C ASN A 39 51.28 -7.21 -33.84
N SER A 40 50.25 -6.67 -34.50
CA SER A 40 49.17 -5.92 -33.83
C SER A 40 48.40 -6.80 -32.83
N ILE A 41 48.09 -8.04 -33.19
CA ILE A 41 47.44 -9.01 -32.29
C ILE A 41 48.31 -9.28 -31.05
N ALA A 42 49.62 -9.49 -31.24
CA ALA A 42 50.54 -9.74 -30.14
C ALA A 42 50.65 -8.53 -29.19
N GLU A 43 50.75 -7.32 -29.74
CA GLU A 43 50.80 -6.08 -28.95
C GLU A 43 49.51 -5.84 -28.15
N LEU A 44 48.34 -6.00 -28.78
CA LEU A 44 47.05 -5.89 -28.10
C LEU A 44 46.92 -6.91 -26.97
N MET A 45 47.41 -8.12 -27.17
CA MET A 45 47.39 -9.17 -26.15
C MET A 45 48.33 -8.86 -24.98
N GLU A 46 49.53 -8.37 -25.25
CA GLU A 46 50.49 -7.96 -24.22
C GLU A 46 49.96 -6.78 -23.38
N ASN A 47 49.35 -5.81 -24.05
CA ASN A 47 48.70 -4.67 -23.40
C ASN A 47 47.52 -5.13 -22.52
N ALA A 48 46.67 -6.04 -23.02
CA ALA A 48 45.57 -6.62 -22.25
C ALA A 48 46.07 -7.29 -20.97
N LEU A 49 47.11 -8.12 -21.06
CA LEU A 49 47.73 -8.78 -19.90
C LEU A 49 48.34 -7.77 -18.92
N THR A 50 48.95 -6.71 -19.43
CA THR A 50 49.53 -5.65 -18.60
C THR A 50 48.44 -4.90 -17.82
N TYR A 51 47.32 -4.56 -18.47
CA TYR A 51 46.18 -3.93 -17.79
C TYR A 51 45.51 -4.86 -16.78
N GLN A 52 45.43 -6.16 -17.08
CA GLN A 52 44.93 -7.15 -16.12
C GLN A 52 45.82 -7.21 -14.87
N LYS A 53 47.15 -7.25 -15.02
CA LYS A 53 48.11 -7.21 -13.89
C LYS A 53 47.97 -5.94 -13.05
N GLN A 54 47.65 -4.82 -13.70
CA GLN A 54 47.36 -3.55 -13.04
C GLN A 54 45.93 -3.45 -12.48
N GLN A 55 45.15 -4.52 -12.55
CA GLN A 55 43.73 -4.58 -12.16
C GLN A 55 42.81 -3.60 -12.88
N ARG A 56 43.23 -3.11 -14.05
CA ARG A 56 42.46 -2.24 -14.94
C ARG A 56 41.64 -3.10 -15.90
N TYR A 57 40.64 -3.80 -15.36
CA TYR A 57 39.90 -4.83 -16.10
C TYR A 57 39.08 -4.28 -17.27
N GLU A 58 38.48 -3.09 -17.15
CA GLU A 58 37.74 -2.46 -18.26
C GLU A 58 38.66 -2.10 -19.43
N ALA A 59 39.84 -1.56 -19.13
CA ALA A 59 40.85 -1.24 -20.15
C ALA A 59 41.40 -2.52 -20.80
N SER A 60 41.63 -3.58 -20.01
CA SER A 60 42.05 -4.90 -20.51
C SER A 60 41.01 -5.50 -21.46
N LEU A 61 39.73 -5.45 -21.09
CA LEU A 61 38.62 -5.91 -21.93
C LEU A 61 38.53 -5.11 -23.24
N GLY A 62 38.74 -3.79 -23.20
CA GLY A 62 38.78 -2.96 -24.41
C GLY A 62 39.86 -3.39 -25.41
N GLN A 63 41.05 -3.77 -24.92
CA GLN A 63 42.12 -4.32 -25.77
C GLN A 63 41.74 -5.68 -26.36
N LEU A 64 41.11 -6.55 -25.57
CA LEU A 64 40.65 -7.87 -26.04
C LEU A 64 39.54 -7.78 -27.08
N VAL A 65 38.60 -6.85 -26.93
CA VAL A 65 37.55 -6.61 -27.94
C VAL A 65 38.16 -6.13 -29.25
N SER A 66 39.16 -5.23 -29.17
CA SER A 66 39.90 -4.77 -30.35
C SER A 66 40.69 -5.90 -31.02
N LEU A 67 41.27 -6.81 -30.23
CA LEU A 67 41.94 -8.01 -30.72
C LEU A 67 40.95 -8.96 -31.42
N LEU A 68 39.80 -9.24 -30.81
CA LEU A 68 38.77 -10.12 -31.37
C LEU A 68 38.11 -9.54 -32.64
N ALA A 69 38.13 -8.22 -32.82
CA ALA A 69 37.72 -7.59 -34.07
C ALA A 69 38.68 -7.91 -35.23
N LEU A 70 39.98 -8.09 -34.95
CA LEU A 70 41.00 -8.48 -35.92
C LEU A 70 41.07 -10.00 -36.10
N ASP A 71 40.86 -10.78 -35.04
CA ASP A 71 40.86 -12.24 -35.05
C ASP A 71 39.73 -12.82 -34.17
N PRO A 72 38.53 -13.05 -34.74
CA PRO A 72 37.38 -13.54 -33.99
C PRO A 72 37.53 -14.96 -33.44
N GLN A 73 38.48 -15.76 -33.96
CA GLN A 73 38.68 -17.16 -33.56
C GLN A 73 39.80 -17.34 -32.52
N ASN A 74 40.32 -16.26 -31.95
CA ASN A 74 41.37 -16.33 -30.95
C ASN A 74 40.82 -16.88 -29.61
N GLU A 75 41.03 -18.17 -29.37
CA GLU A 75 40.54 -18.87 -28.17
C GLU A 75 41.02 -18.22 -26.86
N GLN A 76 42.28 -17.80 -26.81
CA GLN A 76 42.86 -17.21 -25.60
C GLN A 76 42.20 -15.87 -25.26
N ALA A 77 41.93 -15.04 -26.27
CA ALA A 77 41.26 -13.75 -26.09
C ALA A 77 39.80 -13.91 -25.67
N LEU A 78 39.09 -14.92 -26.19
CA LEU A 78 37.71 -15.23 -25.79
C LEU A 78 37.63 -15.64 -24.31
N VAL A 79 38.46 -16.60 -23.89
CA VAL A 79 38.49 -17.06 -22.48
C VAL A 79 38.84 -15.91 -21.53
N MET A 80 39.83 -15.09 -21.92
CA MET A 80 40.25 -13.97 -21.07
C MET A 80 39.18 -12.87 -21.00
N LYS A 81 38.44 -12.64 -22.08
CA LYS A 81 37.33 -11.68 -22.10
C LYS A 81 36.23 -12.12 -21.12
N ASP A 82 35.78 -13.36 -21.21
CA ASP A 82 34.72 -13.89 -20.34
C ASP A 82 35.13 -13.83 -18.86
N MET A 83 36.37 -14.24 -18.55
CA MET A 83 36.91 -14.15 -17.20
C MET A 83 36.92 -12.71 -16.66
N LEU A 84 37.26 -11.73 -17.50
CA LEU A 84 37.29 -10.32 -17.10
C LEU A 84 35.89 -9.73 -16.94
N GLU A 85 34.94 -10.13 -17.78
CA GLU A 85 33.52 -9.77 -17.65
C GLU A 85 32.96 -10.27 -16.32
N ASP A 86 33.21 -11.55 -15.99
CA ASP A 86 32.83 -12.14 -14.72
C ASP A 86 33.47 -11.40 -13.54
N MET A 87 34.76 -11.09 -13.63
CA MET A 87 35.47 -10.37 -12.57
C MET A 87 34.93 -8.96 -12.33
N LEU A 88 34.57 -8.24 -13.41
CA LEU A 88 33.91 -6.94 -13.32
C LEU A 88 32.53 -7.05 -12.68
N TYR A 89 31.76 -8.06 -13.06
CA TYR A 89 30.45 -8.32 -12.46
C TYR A 89 30.56 -8.63 -10.96
N PHE A 90 31.49 -9.51 -10.56
CA PHE A 90 31.73 -9.83 -9.15
C PHE A 90 32.14 -8.59 -8.34
N ARG A 91 32.97 -7.70 -8.89
CA ARG A 91 33.32 -6.43 -8.22
C ARG A 91 32.09 -5.55 -8.01
N LYS A 92 31.28 -5.37 -9.05
CA LYS A 92 30.02 -4.60 -8.95
C LYS A 92 29.08 -5.20 -7.92
N GLN A 93 28.96 -6.54 -7.89
CA GLN A 93 28.15 -7.23 -6.90
C GLN A 93 28.64 -6.98 -5.47
N LEU A 94 29.96 -7.01 -5.24
CA LEU A 94 30.55 -6.72 -3.92
C LEU A 94 30.31 -5.26 -3.49
N GLU A 95 30.38 -4.30 -4.42
CA GLU A 95 30.08 -2.89 -4.14
C GLU A 95 28.62 -2.70 -3.75
N VAL A 96 27.69 -3.26 -4.53
CA VAL A 96 26.26 -3.23 -4.23
C VAL A 96 25.96 -3.89 -2.89
N GLN A 97 26.61 -5.02 -2.59
CA GLN A 97 26.42 -5.71 -1.31
C GLN A 97 26.93 -4.87 -0.13
N ARG A 98 28.09 -4.20 -0.27
CA ARG A 98 28.62 -3.29 0.76
C ARG A 98 27.67 -2.13 1.02
N GLU A 99 27.17 -1.51 -0.04
CA GLU A 99 26.23 -0.40 0.07
C GLU A 99 24.91 -0.85 0.72
N SER A 100 24.34 -1.97 0.27
CA SER A 100 23.13 -2.57 0.85
C SER A 100 23.30 -2.86 2.34
N ASN A 101 24.43 -3.47 2.74
CA ASN A 101 24.72 -3.74 4.15
C ASN A 101 24.82 -2.45 4.99
N LYS A 102 25.44 -1.40 4.44
CA LYS A 102 25.53 -0.10 5.11
C LYS A 102 24.14 0.52 5.30
N GLN A 103 23.34 0.60 4.24
CA GLN A 103 21.98 1.17 4.32
C GLN A 103 21.09 0.37 5.27
N ARG A 104 21.22 -0.97 5.27
CA ARG A 104 20.50 -1.83 6.21
C ARG A 104 20.87 -1.52 7.66
N ALA A 105 22.16 -1.36 7.96
CA ALA A 105 22.61 -0.99 9.30
C ALA A 105 22.07 0.38 9.72
N ASP A 106 22.11 1.37 8.82
CA ASP A 106 21.58 2.73 9.08
C ASP A 106 20.07 2.72 9.36
N VAL A 107 19.29 1.92 8.64
CA VAL A 107 17.84 1.78 8.88
C VAL A 107 17.55 1.14 10.24
N LEU A 108 18.29 0.09 10.61
CA LEU A 108 18.13 -0.55 11.91
C LEU A 108 18.50 0.41 13.05
N LEU A 109 19.61 1.14 12.90
CA LEU A 109 20.03 2.14 13.89
C LEU A 109 18.95 3.21 14.09
N LYS A 110 18.41 3.78 13.01
CA LYS A 110 17.32 4.78 13.09
C LYS A 110 16.05 4.22 13.72
N THR A 111 15.75 2.94 13.48
CA THR A 111 14.61 2.26 14.11
C THR A 111 14.83 2.16 15.62
N ASP A 112 16.03 1.73 16.04
CA ASP A 112 16.39 1.67 17.46
C ASP A 112 16.39 3.06 18.10
N GLU A 113 16.94 4.08 17.42
CA GLU A 113 16.91 5.48 17.86
C GLU A 113 15.49 6.01 18.05
N SER A 114 14.57 5.66 17.13
CA SER A 114 13.15 6.05 17.24
C SER A 114 12.44 5.35 18.40
N GLY A 115 12.93 4.16 18.78
CA GLY A 115 12.46 3.43 19.95
C GLY A 115 12.94 4.02 21.28
N ILE A 116 13.98 4.87 21.28
CA ILE A 116 14.45 5.56 22.48
C ILE A 116 13.45 6.67 22.80
N PRO A 117 12.69 6.57 23.91
CA PRO A 117 11.74 7.61 24.27
C PRO A 117 12.47 8.91 24.59
N TYR A 118 11.91 10.05 24.19
CA TYR A 118 12.41 11.37 24.57
C TYR A 118 12.19 11.60 26.08
N ALA A 119 13.11 11.09 26.90
CA ALA A 119 13.00 11.10 28.36
C ALA A 119 12.85 12.50 28.98
N LYS A 120 13.21 13.57 28.25
CA LYS A 120 13.01 14.96 28.67
C LYS A 120 11.60 15.50 28.40
N GLU A 121 10.88 14.92 27.44
CA GLU A 121 9.48 15.23 27.14
C GLU A 121 8.54 14.35 27.96
N LEU A 122 8.97 13.12 28.27
CA LEU A 122 8.32 12.16 29.15
C LEU A 122 8.70 12.40 30.63
N THR A 123 8.54 13.63 31.11
CA THR A 123 8.70 13.93 32.54
C THR A 123 7.34 13.92 33.22
N TYR A 124 7.08 12.89 34.04
CA TYR A 124 5.93 12.90 34.93
C TYR A 124 6.12 13.96 36.02
N PRO A 125 5.07 14.72 36.38
CA PRO A 125 5.10 15.58 37.56
C PRO A 125 5.50 14.77 38.79
N LYS A 126 6.30 15.35 39.69
CA LYS A 126 6.86 14.65 40.88
C LYS A 126 5.81 13.97 41.78
N TYR A 127 4.55 14.36 41.66
CA TYR A 127 3.40 13.89 42.44
C TYR A 127 2.30 13.24 41.57
N TRP A 128 2.64 12.71 40.39
CA TRP A 128 1.64 12.16 39.45
C TRP A 128 0.80 11.04 40.06
N ARG A 129 1.39 10.19 40.92
CA ARG A 129 0.65 9.16 41.67
C ARG A 129 -0.42 9.76 42.58
N GLU A 130 -0.05 10.80 43.32
CA GLU A 130 -0.99 11.54 44.19
C GLU A 130 -2.04 12.33 43.38
N LEU A 131 -1.77 12.67 42.12
CA LEU A 131 -2.72 13.31 41.20
C LEU A 131 -3.73 12.32 40.61
N ILE A 132 -3.34 11.06 40.36
CA ILE A 132 -4.24 10.00 39.87
C ILE A 132 -5.10 9.45 41.01
N GLU A 133 -4.54 9.30 42.21
CA GLU A 133 -5.28 8.82 43.39
C GLU A 133 -6.27 9.87 43.96
N LYS A 134 -6.20 11.12 43.50
CA LYS A 134 -7.12 12.16 43.95
C LYS A 134 -8.55 11.87 43.43
N PRO A 135 -9.54 11.74 44.33
CA PRO A 135 -10.95 11.56 43.95
C PRO A 135 -11.56 12.78 43.23
N THR A 136 -10.82 13.90 43.15
CA THR A 136 -11.19 15.08 42.35
C THR A 136 -10.83 14.97 40.88
N ARG A 137 -10.05 13.95 40.47
CA ARG A 137 -9.85 13.65 39.05
C ARG A 137 -11.10 12.94 38.54
N GLN A 138 -12.02 13.70 37.98
CA GLN A 138 -13.04 13.11 37.11
C GLN A 138 -12.32 12.68 35.84
N PRO A 139 -12.50 11.45 35.33
CA PRO A 139 -12.07 11.13 33.98
C PRO A 139 -12.65 12.21 33.06
N ASP A 140 -11.84 12.76 32.15
CA ASP A 140 -12.34 13.73 31.19
C ASP A 140 -13.59 13.12 30.55
N ALA A 141 -14.71 13.82 30.66
CA ALA A 141 -15.95 13.32 30.10
C ALA A 141 -15.69 13.01 28.62
N PRO A 142 -16.14 11.85 28.10
CA PRO A 142 -16.06 11.61 26.66
C PRO A 142 -16.61 12.85 25.96
N ILE A 143 -15.98 13.28 24.86
CA ILE A 143 -16.48 14.40 24.07
C ILE A 143 -17.97 14.18 23.95
N GLY A 144 -18.74 15.09 24.56
CA GLY A 144 -20.15 14.87 24.79
C GLY A 144 -20.82 14.50 23.48
N LEU A 145 -21.84 13.65 23.55
CA LEU A 145 -22.82 13.52 22.47
C LEU A 145 -23.16 14.90 21.92
N ASP A 146 -23.48 14.98 20.61
CA ASP A 146 -23.93 16.23 20.00
C ASP A 146 -24.96 16.90 20.94
N PRO A 147 -24.84 18.21 21.22
CA PRO A 147 -25.83 18.95 22.01
C PRO A 147 -27.28 18.76 21.56
N LEU A 148 -27.51 18.34 20.31
CA LEU A 148 -28.81 17.93 19.78
C LEU A 148 -29.24 16.55 20.31
N ASP A 149 -28.37 15.54 20.25
CA ASP A 149 -28.65 14.19 20.74
C ASP A 149 -28.89 14.18 22.25
N GLU A 150 -28.12 14.96 23.01
CA GLU A 150 -28.30 15.06 24.46
C GLU A 150 -29.71 15.56 24.83
N LYS A 151 -30.30 16.45 24.02
CA LYS A 151 -31.68 16.92 24.21
C LYS A 151 -32.69 15.81 23.93
N VAL A 152 -32.47 15.04 22.86
CA VAL A 152 -33.31 13.89 22.49
C VAL A 152 -33.29 12.83 23.58
N TYR A 153 -32.12 12.47 24.11
CA TYR A 153 -32.01 11.53 25.21
C TYR A 153 -32.70 12.02 26.49
N LYS A 154 -32.62 13.32 26.80
CA LYS A 154 -33.38 13.93 27.90
C LYS A 154 -34.89 13.90 27.66
N GLN A 155 -35.34 14.04 26.42
CA GLN A 155 -36.76 13.91 26.05
C GLN A 155 -37.25 12.47 26.20
N LEU A 156 -36.45 11.49 25.77
CA LEU A 156 -36.74 10.06 25.93
C LEU A 156 -36.88 9.63 27.40
N GLU A 157 -36.28 10.35 28.35
CA GLU A 157 -36.42 10.05 29.79
C GLU A 157 -37.67 10.64 30.43
N LYS A 158 -38.40 11.53 29.74
CA LYS A 158 -39.64 12.08 30.26
C LYS A 158 -40.69 10.98 30.39
N VAL A 159 -41.46 11.07 31.47
CA VAL A 159 -42.62 10.20 31.70
C VAL A 159 -43.77 10.72 30.84
N VAL A 160 -44.37 9.81 30.08
CA VAL A 160 -45.43 10.11 29.12
C VAL A 160 -46.69 9.32 29.48
N ASP A 161 -47.84 9.90 29.17
CA ASP A 161 -49.14 9.24 29.24
C ASP A 161 -49.57 8.85 27.82
N LEU A 162 -49.69 7.54 27.57
CA LEU A 162 -50.08 6.95 26.28
C LEU A 162 -51.43 6.22 26.41
N SER A 163 -52.33 6.77 27.23
CA SER A 163 -53.70 6.25 27.42
C SER A 163 -54.53 6.17 26.12
N ASP A 164 -54.17 6.96 25.11
CA ASP A 164 -54.89 7.06 23.84
C ASP A 164 -54.56 5.93 22.85
N LEU A 165 -53.58 5.08 23.17
CA LEU A 165 -53.19 3.95 22.32
C LEU A 165 -54.26 2.85 22.33
N ALA A 166 -54.56 2.29 21.16
CA ALA A 166 -55.45 1.14 21.03
C ALA A 166 -54.73 -0.05 20.37
N PRO A 167 -55.04 -1.31 20.76
CA PRO A 167 -54.37 -2.51 20.23
C PRO A 167 -54.42 -2.69 18.71
N GLY A 168 -55.40 -2.06 18.04
CA GLY A 168 -55.57 -2.11 16.58
C GLY A 168 -54.97 -0.94 15.81
N MET A 169 -54.21 -0.04 16.47
CA MET A 169 -53.55 1.07 15.79
C MET A 169 -52.42 0.57 14.88
N THR A 170 -52.25 1.27 13.76
CA THR A 170 -51.15 1.01 12.83
C THR A 170 -49.82 1.49 13.42
N PHE A 171 -48.72 0.87 13.03
CA PHE A 171 -47.38 1.26 13.47
C PHE A 171 -47.09 2.73 13.20
N GLU A 172 -47.52 3.26 12.05
CA GLU A 172 -47.38 4.69 11.72
C GLU A 172 -48.16 5.59 12.69
N ASP A 173 -49.39 5.24 13.03
CA ASP A 173 -50.22 6.03 13.94
C ASP A 173 -49.65 6.05 15.37
N VAL A 174 -49.09 4.92 15.82
CA VAL A 174 -48.44 4.86 17.14
C VAL A 174 -47.16 5.70 17.15
N VAL A 175 -46.34 5.65 16.10
CA VAL A 175 -45.16 6.51 15.99
C VAL A 175 -45.54 7.99 16.05
N LYS A 176 -46.56 8.43 15.30
CA LYS A 176 -47.06 9.82 15.37
C LYS A 176 -47.53 10.20 16.77
N THR A 177 -48.22 9.29 17.45
CA THR A 177 -48.66 9.51 18.83
C THR A 177 -47.46 9.70 19.78
N LEU A 178 -46.39 8.92 19.60
CA LEU A 178 -45.15 9.07 20.36
C LEU A 178 -44.44 10.42 20.07
N GLU A 179 -44.44 10.89 18.81
CA GLU A 179 -43.90 12.19 18.42
C GLU A 179 -44.59 13.37 19.12
N GLU A 180 -45.92 13.33 19.17
CA GLU A 180 -46.76 14.39 19.74
C GLU A 180 -46.80 14.38 21.28
N SER A 181 -46.44 13.24 21.88
CA SER A 181 -46.54 13.02 23.32
C SER A 181 -45.55 13.83 24.17
N VAL A 182 -44.45 14.30 23.58
CA VAL A 182 -43.42 15.10 24.26
C VAL A 182 -43.31 16.49 23.64
N ARG A 183 -43.10 17.51 24.47
CA ARG A 183 -42.80 18.88 24.02
C ARG A 183 -41.34 19.26 24.29
N PRO A 184 -40.60 19.79 23.29
CA PRO A 184 -40.96 19.89 21.87
C PRO A 184 -41.11 18.50 21.22
N ALA A 185 -41.88 18.42 20.13
CA ALA A 185 -42.13 17.17 19.41
C ALA A 185 -40.80 16.55 18.98
N ILE A 186 -40.68 15.25 19.23
CA ILE A 186 -39.49 14.47 18.88
C ILE A 186 -39.61 14.01 17.43
N GLN A 187 -38.51 14.01 16.68
CA GLN A 187 -38.51 13.56 15.29
C GLN A 187 -38.15 12.08 15.26
N ILE A 188 -39.10 11.24 14.82
CA ILE A 188 -38.91 9.80 14.68
C ILE A 188 -39.05 9.46 13.20
N GLN A 189 -38.01 8.90 12.61
CA GLN A 189 -37.98 8.51 11.20
C GLN A 189 -37.79 6.99 11.08
N PRO A 190 -38.89 6.23 10.87
CA PRO A 190 -38.80 4.82 10.51
C PRO A 190 -38.25 4.66 9.10
N ASN A 191 -37.23 3.80 8.94
CA ASN A 191 -36.71 3.45 7.62
C ASN A 191 -37.59 2.37 6.97
N TRP A 192 -38.72 2.77 6.39
CA TRP A 192 -39.73 1.86 5.83
C TRP A 192 -39.17 0.84 4.83
N ARG A 193 -38.14 1.20 4.08
CA ARG A 193 -37.51 0.28 3.12
C ARG A 193 -36.78 -0.86 3.83
N ASP A 194 -36.01 -0.54 4.85
CA ASP A 194 -35.31 -1.54 5.68
C ASP A 194 -36.30 -2.38 6.50
N LEU A 195 -37.31 -1.73 7.10
CA LEU A 195 -38.37 -2.39 7.86
C LEU A 195 -39.14 -3.43 7.01
N LEU A 196 -39.44 -3.09 5.75
CA LEU A 196 -40.11 -4.00 4.83
C LEU A 196 -39.18 -5.12 4.35
N ASP A 197 -37.97 -4.77 3.91
CA ASP A 197 -37.05 -5.73 3.28
C ASP A 197 -36.47 -6.74 4.29
N ASN A 198 -36.25 -6.34 5.55
CA ASN A 198 -35.54 -7.15 6.55
C ASN A 198 -36.40 -7.61 7.75
N ALA A 199 -37.53 -6.94 8.04
CA ALA A 199 -38.38 -7.27 9.19
C ALA A 199 -39.85 -7.59 8.83
N ASP A 200 -40.24 -7.47 7.55
CA ASP A 200 -41.62 -7.64 7.06
C ASP A 200 -42.64 -6.72 7.77
N VAL A 201 -42.21 -5.48 8.08
CA VAL A 201 -43.01 -4.47 8.76
C VAL A 201 -43.44 -3.39 7.78
N GLU A 202 -44.75 -3.25 7.60
CA GLU A 202 -45.39 -2.20 6.80
C GLU A 202 -45.95 -1.07 7.68
N GLN A 203 -46.27 0.07 7.06
CA GLN A 203 -46.93 1.21 7.75
C GLN A 203 -48.24 0.81 8.42
N VAL A 204 -48.99 -0.10 7.78
CA VAL A 204 -50.30 -0.60 8.22
C VAL A 204 -50.21 -1.77 9.19
N THR A 205 -49.00 -2.27 9.49
CA THR A 205 -48.80 -3.36 10.45
C THR A 205 -49.33 -2.94 11.81
N ALA A 206 -50.12 -3.81 12.45
CA ALA A 206 -50.67 -3.53 13.77
C ALA A 206 -49.53 -3.51 14.80
N ALA A 207 -49.40 -2.39 15.54
CA ALA A 207 -48.31 -2.25 16.52
C ALA A 207 -48.46 -3.17 17.74
N GLY A 208 -49.67 -3.68 18.00
CA GLY A 208 -49.95 -4.61 19.09
C GLY A 208 -49.70 -4.04 20.49
N MET A 209 -49.78 -2.70 20.64
CA MET A 209 -49.58 -2.02 21.91
C MET A 209 -50.88 -1.86 22.71
N ASP A 210 -50.79 -2.15 24.01
CA ASP A 210 -51.81 -1.76 24.98
C ASP A 210 -51.59 -0.32 25.48
N PRO A 211 -52.64 0.36 26.01
CA PRO A 211 -52.49 1.66 26.64
C PRO A 211 -51.49 1.61 27.81
N LEU A 212 -50.48 2.48 27.78
CA LEU A 212 -49.43 2.57 28.80
C LEU A 212 -49.45 3.94 29.48
N THR A 213 -49.52 3.97 30.81
CA THR A 213 -49.50 5.21 31.58
C THR A 213 -48.31 5.25 32.53
N GLY A 214 -47.63 6.41 32.63
CA GLY A 214 -46.57 6.58 33.63
C GLY A 214 -45.25 5.90 33.26
N VAL A 215 -45.00 5.67 31.96
CA VAL A 215 -43.80 5.01 31.44
C VAL A 215 -42.87 6.07 30.82
N LYS A 216 -41.55 5.87 30.92
CA LYS A 216 -40.58 6.71 30.19
C LYS A 216 -40.76 6.51 28.69
N LEU A 217 -40.72 7.59 27.89
CA LEU A 217 -40.85 7.49 26.43
C LEU A 217 -39.88 6.46 25.82
N ARG A 218 -38.64 6.42 26.33
CA ARG A 218 -37.63 5.40 25.97
C ARG A 218 -38.16 3.98 26.07
N LYS A 219 -38.83 3.68 27.19
CA LYS A 219 -39.33 2.35 27.46
C LYS A 219 -40.56 2.03 26.62
N ALA A 220 -41.40 3.02 26.35
CA ALA A 220 -42.50 2.87 25.40
C ALA A 220 -41.98 2.54 23.98
N LEU A 221 -40.95 3.26 23.50
CA LEU A 221 -40.32 2.99 22.21
C LEU A 221 -39.70 1.58 22.16
N GLU A 222 -38.97 1.15 23.20
CA GLU A 222 -38.44 -0.22 23.26
C GLU A 222 -39.53 -1.28 23.20
N ILE A 223 -40.68 -1.05 23.86
CA ILE A 223 -41.81 -1.97 23.84
C ILE A 223 -42.44 -2.01 22.44
N LEU A 224 -42.51 -0.88 21.74
CA LEU A 224 -43.00 -0.80 20.34
C LEU A 224 -42.18 -1.66 19.41
N LEU A 225 -40.87 -1.49 19.49
CA LEU A 225 -39.96 -2.22 18.62
C LEU A 225 -40.04 -3.71 18.94
N ALA A 226 -40.07 -4.07 20.23
CA ALA A 226 -40.22 -5.46 20.67
C ALA A 226 -41.58 -6.11 20.34
N SER A 227 -42.67 -5.34 20.26
CA SER A 227 -44.00 -5.88 19.90
C SER A 227 -44.14 -6.11 18.40
N VAL A 228 -43.43 -5.31 17.59
CA VAL A 228 -43.48 -5.34 16.14
C VAL A 228 -42.41 -6.27 15.55
N THR A 229 -41.35 -6.59 16.30
CA THR A 229 -40.37 -7.61 15.90
C THR A 229 -41.05 -8.97 15.75
N SER A 230 -41.15 -9.44 14.51
CA SER A 230 -41.65 -10.77 14.17
C SER A 230 -40.68 -11.85 14.68
N SER A 231 -41.13 -12.65 15.65
CA SER A 231 -40.38 -13.81 16.21
C SER A 231 -39.94 -14.83 15.15
N GLU A 232 -40.53 -14.79 13.94
CA GLU A 232 -40.26 -15.71 12.85
C GLU A 232 -38.90 -15.50 12.15
N LEU A 233 -38.31 -14.29 12.23
CA LEU A 233 -37.04 -13.94 11.56
C LEU A 233 -35.79 -14.05 12.47
N GLY A 234 -35.94 -14.45 13.73
CA GLY A 234 -34.82 -14.58 14.67
C GLY A 234 -34.04 -13.27 14.87
N GLU A 235 -32.72 -13.36 15.10
CA GLU A 235 -31.82 -12.20 15.32
C GLU A 235 -31.71 -11.26 14.11
N ILE A 236 -32.16 -11.66 12.93
CA ILE A 236 -31.99 -10.92 11.66
C ILE A 236 -33.06 -9.82 11.50
N GLY A 237 -34.19 -9.96 12.20
CA GLY A 237 -35.30 -9.00 12.18
C GLY A 237 -35.41 -8.13 13.42
N GLU A 238 -34.38 -8.08 14.30
CA GLU A 238 -34.45 -7.27 15.53
C GLU A 238 -34.46 -5.78 15.18
N LEU A 239 -35.52 -5.11 15.60
CA LEU A 239 -35.74 -3.68 15.42
C LEU A 239 -35.11 -2.93 16.58
N THR A 240 -34.28 -1.94 16.26
CA THR A 240 -33.71 -1.03 17.26
C THR A 240 -33.80 0.41 16.79
N TYR A 241 -33.32 1.33 17.62
CA TYR A 241 -33.27 2.75 17.27
C TYR A 241 -31.90 3.34 17.61
N VAL A 242 -31.48 4.33 16.83
CA VAL A 242 -30.29 5.14 17.08
C VAL A 242 -30.68 6.61 17.01
N VAL A 243 -30.11 7.42 17.91
CA VAL A 243 -30.21 8.88 17.84
C VAL A 243 -29.01 9.38 17.08
N ASP A 244 -29.24 10.11 16.00
CA ASP A 244 -28.20 10.71 15.16
C ASP A 244 -28.63 12.13 14.76
N GLU A 245 -27.77 13.11 15.01
CA GLU A 245 -27.99 14.53 14.72
C GLU A 245 -29.35 15.09 15.20
N GLY A 246 -29.86 14.58 16.34
CA GLY A 246 -31.14 14.99 16.92
C GLY A 246 -32.39 14.31 16.33
N VAL A 247 -32.23 13.29 15.48
CA VAL A 247 -33.32 12.48 14.90
C VAL A 247 -33.25 11.05 15.42
N ILE A 248 -34.41 10.46 15.74
CA ILE A 248 -34.50 9.03 16.07
C ILE A 248 -34.71 8.23 14.80
N LEU A 249 -33.72 7.45 14.41
CA LEU A 249 -33.80 6.52 13.29
C LEU A 249 -34.22 5.14 13.81
N ILE A 250 -35.29 4.57 13.23
CA ILE A 250 -35.76 3.21 13.53
C ILE A 250 -35.43 2.31 12.34
N GLY A 251 -34.84 1.15 12.61
CA GLY A 251 -34.47 0.16 11.60
C GLY A 251 -33.94 -1.13 12.23
N THR A 252 -33.43 -2.02 11.39
CA THR A 252 -32.74 -3.24 11.80
C THR A 252 -31.32 -2.93 12.29
N VAL A 253 -30.80 -3.77 13.19
CA VAL A 253 -29.46 -3.61 13.80
C VAL A 253 -28.35 -3.46 12.75
N ASP A 254 -28.48 -4.13 11.61
CA ASP A 254 -27.47 -4.14 10.55
C ASP A 254 -27.48 -2.87 9.68
N MET A 255 -28.63 -2.21 9.53
CA MET A 255 -28.78 -1.01 8.70
C MET A 255 -28.61 0.29 9.48
N LEU A 256 -28.70 0.25 10.81
CA LEU A 256 -28.54 1.44 11.63
C LEU A 256 -27.06 1.86 11.76
N PRO A 257 -26.78 3.17 11.74
CA PRO A 257 -25.43 3.67 11.94
C PRO A 257 -24.93 3.29 13.34
N ARG A 258 -23.77 2.64 13.41
CA ARG A 258 -23.17 2.29 14.70
C ARG A 258 -22.66 3.58 15.37
N PRO A 259 -23.11 3.91 16.59
CA PRO A 259 -22.67 5.13 17.26
C PRO A 259 -21.17 5.06 17.53
N MET A 260 -20.38 5.81 16.76
CA MET A 260 -18.96 5.97 16.99
C MET A 260 -18.75 7.01 18.08
N VAL A 261 -18.56 6.57 19.32
CA VAL A 261 -18.30 7.48 20.44
C VAL A 261 -16.83 7.92 20.41
N GLN A 262 -16.59 9.22 20.24
CA GLN A 262 -15.25 9.79 20.41
C GLN A 262 -14.89 9.81 21.89
N ARG A 263 -14.07 8.84 22.31
CA ARG A 263 -13.50 8.82 23.65
C ARG A 263 -12.11 9.46 23.63
N VAL A 264 -11.93 10.49 24.45
CA VAL A 264 -10.61 11.01 24.76
C VAL A 264 -10.03 10.11 25.83
N TYR A 265 -8.94 9.43 25.51
CA TYR A 265 -8.16 8.69 26.48
C TYR A 265 -6.97 9.55 26.87
N ASP A 266 -6.64 9.60 28.16
CA ASP A 266 -5.29 9.98 28.55
C ASP A 266 -4.37 8.88 28.00
N ILE A 267 -3.29 9.26 27.31
CA ILE A 267 -2.30 8.31 26.78
C ILE A 267 -1.76 7.39 27.88
N SER A 268 -1.81 7.84 29.13
CA SER A 268 -1.39 7.09 30.32
C SER A 268 -2.25 5.85 30.58
N ASP A 269 -3.54 5.89 30.24
CA ASP A 269 -4.48 4.77 30.46
C ASP A 269 -4.26 3.61 29.49
N LEU A 270 -3.60 3.86 28.35
CA LEU A 270 -3.25 2.85 27.36
C LEU A 270 -1.93 2.12 27.65
N VAL A 271 -1.13 2.66 28.58
CA VAL A 271 0.23 2.17 28.88
C VAL A 271 0.27 1.39 30.20
N ALA A 272 -0.72 1.55 31.06
CA ALA A 272 -0.84 0.74 32.27
C ALA A 272 -1.35 -0.67 31.94
N GLU A 273 -0.74 -1.70 32.55
CA GLU A 273 -1.28 -3.06 32.49
C GLU A 273 -2.71 -3.06 33.08
N PRO A 274 -3.67 -3.75 32.43
CA PRO A 274 -5.00 -3.90 33.00
C PRO A 274 -4.89 -4.65 34.33
N ALA A 275 -5.44 -4.07 35.39
CA ALA A 275 -5.54 -4.68 36.71
C ALA A 275 -6.48 -5.90 36.71
#